data_AF-A0A1Z4MYL1-F1
#
_entry.id   AF-A0A1Z4MYL1-F1
#
_cell.length_a   1.000
_cell.length_b   1.000
_cell.length_c   1.000
_cell.angle_alpha   90.00
_cell.angle_beta   90.00
_cell.angle_gamma   90.00
#
_symmetry.space_group_name_H-M   'P 1'
#
loop_
_entity.id
_entity.type
_entity.pdbx_description
1 polymer ?
#
loop_
_entity_poly.entity_id
_entity_poly.type
_entity_poly.pdbx_seq_one_letter_code
_entity_poly.pdbx_strand_id
1 'polypeptide(L)' 'MTTQTHSSVLQKTASLTLSKPVQATLYVSLCALTLWTVYFTTYPAIHDRVHSPRHHTLLVPCH' A
#
# COMPACT_ATOMS: atom_id res chain seq x y z
N MET A 1 30.90 -9.13 31.32
CA MET A 1 29.74 -9.86 30.75
C MET A 1 28.66 -8.86 30.40
N THR A 2 28.79 -8.12 29.29
CA THR A 2 27.83 -7.05 28.93
C THR A 2 28.08 -6.55 27.50
N THR A 3 27.65 -7.27 26.45
CA THR A 3 27.55 -6.72 25.07
C THR A 3 26.64 -7.57 24.16
N GLN A 4 25.39 -7.89 24.57
CA GLN A 4 24.42 -8.59 23.70
C GLN A 4 23.05 -7.91 23.58
N THR A 5 22.92 -6.65 24.00
CA THR A 5 21.62 -5.96 24.01
C THR A 5 21.33 -5.21 22.71
N HIS A 6 22.35 -4.77 21.97
CA HIS A 6 22.17 -3.94 20.77
C HIS A 6 21.85 -4.78 19.52
N SER A 7 22.45 -5.96 19.39
CA SER A 7 22.19 -6.92 18.32
C SER A 7 20.78 -7.51 18.38
N SER A 8 20.25 -7.74 19.58
CA SER A 8 18.95 -8.40 19.76
C SER A 8 17.76 -7.55 19.32
N VAL A 9 17.80 -6.23 19.57
CA VAL A 9 16.76 -5.29 19.13
C VAL A 9 16.76 -5.20 17.59
N LEU A 10 17.94 -5.10 16.98
CA LEU A 10 18.09 -4.98 15.52
C LEU A 10 17.67 -6.26 14.79
N GLN A 11 18.03 -7.45 15.32
CA GLN A 11 17.53 -8.74 14.82
C GLN A 11 16.02 -8.89 15.00
N LYS A 12 15.46 -8.43 16.13
CA LYS A 12 14.02 -8.51 16.37
C LYS A 12 13.25 -7.61 15.40
N THR A 13 13.69 -6.38 15.19
CA THR A 13 13.12 -5.48 14.18
C THR A 13 13.23 -6.09 12.78
N ALA A 14 14.41 -6.62 12.41
CA ALA A 14 14.60 -7.29 11.12
C ALA A 14 13.63 -8.48 10.96
N SER A 15 13.45 -9.31 11.99
CA SER A 15 12.53 -10.45 11.94
C SER A 15 11.06 -10.04 11.79
N LEU A 16 10.66 -8.92 12.40
CA LEU A 16 9.31 -8.37 12.28
C LEU A 16 9.08 -7.76 10.90
N THR A 17 10.00 -6.94 10.40
CA THR A 17 9.91 -6.33 9.07
C THR A 17 9.98 -7.37 7.96
N LEU A 18 10.83 -8.39 8.11
CA LEU A 18 10.97 -9.50 7.16
C LEU A 18 9.87 -10.57 7.37
N SER A 19 8.99 -10.39 8.34
CA SER A 19 7.90 -11.33 8.54
C SER A 19 6.94 -11.31 7.35
N LYS A 20 6.45 -12.51 6.99
CA LYS A 20 5.43 -12.67 5.94
C LYS A 20 4.19 -11.78 6.13
N PRO A 21 3.62 -11.58 7.33
CA PRO A 21 2.46 -10.70 7.50
C PRO A 21 2.78 -9.23 7.24
N VAL A 22 3.97 -8.75 7.60
CA VAL A 22 4.38 -7.36 7.31
C VAL A 22 4.57 -7.16 5.82
N GLN A 23 5.24 -8.10 5.14
CA GLN A 23 5.38 -8.04 3.67
C GLN A 23 4.02 -8.07 2.95
N ALA A 24 3.11 -8.94 3.39
CA ALA A 24 1.76 -9.02 2.83
C ALA A 24 0.97 -7.72 3.05
N THR A 25 1.04 -7.16 4.27
CA THR A 25 0.39 -5.87 4.58
C THR A 25 0.93 -4.75 3.71
N LEU A 26 2.24 -4.66 3.54
CA LEU A 26 2.88 -3.66 2.68
C LEU A 26 2.44 -3.81 1.22
N TYR A 27 2.40 -5.04 0.71
CA TYR A 27 1.95 -5.32 -0.65
C TYR A 27 0.49 -4.93 -0.86
N VAL A 28 -0.42 -5.35 0.04
CA VAL A 28 -1.84 -5.00 -0.03
C VAL A 28 -2.03 -3.48 0.08
N SER A 29 -1.29 -2.81 0.96
CA SER A 29 -1.35 -1.35 1.11
C SER A 29 -0.90 -0.64 -0.17
N LEU A 30 0.17 -1.13 -0.81
CA LEU A 30 0.66 -0.60 -2.08
C LEU A 30 -0.36 -0.80 -3.22
N CYS A 31 -0.99 -1.97 -3.30
CA CYS A 31 -2.06 -2.23 -4.24
C CYS A 31 -3.25 -1.29 -4.02
N ALA A 32 -3.70 -1.16 -2.77
CA ALA A 32 -4.80 -0.27 -2.41
C ALA A 32 -4.49 1.19 -2.76
N LEU A 33 -3.28 1.67 -2.46
CA LEU A 33 -2.84 3.02 -2.80
C LEU A 33 -2.81 3.22 -4.32
N THR A 34 -2.29 2.25 -5.08
CA THR A 34 -2.23 2.32 -6.54
C THR A 34 -3.63 2.40 -7.15
N LEU A 35 -4.54 1.54 -6.70
CA LEU A 35 -5.93 1.56 -7.14
C LEU A 35 -6.60 2.88 -6.78
N TRP A 36 -6.40 3.37 -5.55
CA TRP A 36 -6.93 4.65 -5.12
C TRP A 36 -6.43 5.79 -6.02
N THR A 37 -5.13 5.87 -6.30
CA THR A 37 -4.56 6.89 -7.18
C THR A 37 -5.14 6.82 -8.59
N VAL A 38 -5.27 5.62 -9.17
CA VAL A 38 -5.84 5.45 -10.51
C VAL A 38 -7.32 5.83 -10.55
N TYR A 39 -8.11 5.40 -9.55
CA TYR A 39 -9.53 5.69 -9.50
C TYR A 39 -9.83 7.16 -9.17
N PHE A 40 -9.01 7.84 -8.38
CA PHE A 40 -9.27 9.23 -7.94
C PHE A 40 -8.44 10.29 -8.68
N THR A 41 -7.62 9.91 -9.66
CA THR A 41 -6.86 10.90 -10.45
C THR A 41 -7.78 11.83 -11.25
N THR A 42 -7.31 13.08 -11.40
CA THR A 42 -7.89 14.11 -12.28
C THR A 42 -7.17 14.22 -13.62
N TYR A 43 -6.12 13.42 -13.84
CA TYR A 43 -5.38 13.42 -15.10
C TYR A 43 -6.23 12.78 -16.22
N PRO A 44 -6.61 13.52 -17.29
CA PRO A 44 -7.63 13.09 -18.25
C PRO A 44 -7.33 11.73 -18.89
N ALA A 45 -6.09 11.50 -19.33
CA ALA A 45 -5.75 10.27 -20.04
C ALA A 45 -5.87 8.99 -19.19
N ILE A 46 -5.75 9.10 -17.86
CA ILE A 46 -5.99 7.96 -16.96
C ILE A 46 -7.45 7.94 -16.53
N HIS A 47 -8.00 9.11 -16.17
CA HIS A 47 -9.41 9.28 -15.81
C HIS A 47 -10.33 8.62 -16.84
N ASP A 48 -10.16 8.94 -18.12
CA ASP A 48 -11.03 8.49 -19.20
C ASP A 48 -10.96 6.96 -19.41
N ARG A 49 -9.79 6.36 -19.16
CA ARG A 49 -9.60 4.90 -19.26
C ARG A 49 -10.33 4.14 -18.17
N VAL A 50 -10.50 4.74 -16.99
CA VAL A 50 -11.19 4.11 -15.85
C VAL A 50 -12.55 4.75 -15.57
N HIS A 51 -13.03 5.64 -16.43
CA HIS A 51 -14.26 6.39 -16.24
C HIS A 51 -15.49 5.48 -16.11
N SER A 52 -15.61 4.47 -17.00
CA SER A 52 -16.72 3.51 -16.94
C SER A 52 -16.70 2.67 -15.64
N PRO A 53 -15.57 2.06 -15.22
CA PRO A 53 -15.46 1.44 -13.91
C PRO A 53 -15.81 2.37 -12.74
N ARG A 54 -15.38 3.63 -12.77
CA ARG A 54 -15.68 4.61 -11.71
C ARG A 54 -17.17 4.87 -11.53
N HIS A 55 -17.94 4.96 -12.62
CA HIS A 55 -19.41 5.10 -12.56
C HIS A 55 -20.13 3.92 -11.91
N HIS A 56 -19.52 2.73 -11.93
CA HIS A 56 -20.06 1.56 -11.23
C HIS A 56 -19.66 1.51 -9.75
N THR A 57 -18.80 2.43 -9.29
CA THR A 57 -18.41 2.53 -7.88
C THR A 57 -19.20 3.62 -7.18
N LEU A 58 -19.83 3.30 -6.05
CA LEU A 58 -20.61 4.25 -5.25
C LEU A 58 -19.76 5.33 -4.56
N LEU A 59 -18.44 5.13 -4.50
CA LEU A 59 -17.52 5.93 -3.69
C LEU A 59 -16.64 6.89 -4.51
N VAL A 60 -16.55 6.72 -5.83
CA VAL A 60 -15.65 7.53 -6.65
C VAL A 60 -16.45 8.61 -7.34
N PRO A 61 -16.33 9.88 -6.90
CA PRO A 61 -17.03 10.97 -7.54
C PRO A 61 -16.53 11.10 -8.98
N CYS A 62 -17.48 11.27 -9.88
CA CYS A 62 -17.28 11.64 -11.28
C CYS A 62 -18.22 12.81 -11.54
N HIS A 63 -17.78 13.75 -12.42
CA HIS A 63 -18.44 14.99 -12.85
C HIS A 63 -19.82 15.34 -12.25
#